data_AF-A0AA43S2T4-F1
#
_entry.id   AF-A0AA43S2T4-F1
#
_cell.length_a   1.000
_cell.length_b   1.000
_cell.length_c   1.000
_cell.angle_alpha   90.00
_cell.angle_beta   90.00
_cell.angle_gamma   90.00
#
_symmetry.space_group_name_H-M   'P 1'
#
loop_
_entity.id
_entity.type
_entity.pdbx_description
1 polymer ?
#
loop_
_entity_poly.entity_id
_entity_poly.type
_entity_poly.pdbx_seq_one_letter_code
_entity_poly.pdbx_strand_id
1 'polypeptide(L)'
;MLTALITAVLIAFSFKIVEQLIGLFSKHHIQFAVYYWGALLVAVSLFIKDNYVYNLPHDFLAVLPLCLLIQLISGLIARRSGYSPQGRFNTINFIITYPILEEIAFRGLALPVLAHNETFGALSGLELGYGLIPQLSLAVIITAVLFALSHLQYYKLNAESIRFMAFALSGGLFFGLVAQETESILLTILMHISFNASAALYSYNKKKLAKQVETAMPSFREGGNRFCEKYKDY
;
A
#
# COMPACT_ATOMS: atom_id res chain seq x y z
N MET A 1 -18.74 0.92 -18.29
CA MET A 1 -18.89 0.23 -16.99
C MET A 1 -18.09 -1.08 -16.92
N LEU A 2 -18.50 -2.17 -17.59
CA LEU A 2 -17.80 -3.46 -17.50
C LEU A 2 -16.32 -3.38 -17.94
N THR A 3 -16.03 -2.68 -19.04
CA THR A 3 -14.67 -2.48 -19.54
C THR A 3 -13.78 -1.77 -18.52
N ALA A 4 -14.26 -0.69 -17.91
CA ALA A 4 -13.53 0.05 -16.88
C ALA A 4 -13.20 -0.84 -15.67
N LEU A 5 -14.17 -1.65 -15.22
CA LEU A 5 -13.97 -2.59 -14.11
C LEU A 5 -12.95 -3.67 -14.46
N ILE A 6 -13.05 -4.27 -15.64
CA ILE A 6 -12.09 -5.28 -16.12
C ILE A 6 -10.69 -4.67 -16.18
N THR A 7 -10.55 -3.47 -16.75
CA THR A 7 -9.26 -2.77 -16.84
C THR A 7 -8.69 -2.49 -15.45
N ALA A 8 -9.49 -1.98 -14.50
CA ALA A 8 -9.04 -1.73 -13.14
C ALA A 8 -8.58 -3.01 -12.42
N VAL A 9 -9.31 -4.12 -12.60
CA VAL A 9 -8.91 -5.43 -12.06
C VAL A 9 -7.61 -5.92 -12.71
N LEU A 10 -7.47 -5.81 -14.04
CA LEU A 10 -6.24 -6.19 -14.74
C LEU A 10 -5.03 -5.38 -14.25
N ILE A 11 -5.19 -4.06 -14.07
CA ILE A 11 -4.14 -3.21 -13.51
C ILE A 11 -3.80 -3.66 -12.08
N ALA A 12 -4.81 -3.82 -11.22
CA ALA A 12 -4.62 -4.22 -9.82
C ALA A 12 -3.87 -5.56 -9.69
N PHE A 13 -4.13 -6.51 -10.59
CA PHE A 13 -3.51 -7.83 -10.54
C PHE A 13 -2.30 -8.00 -11.48
N SER A 14 -1.90 -6.95 -12.21
CA SER A 14 -0.85 -7.00 -13.23
C SER A 14 0.53 -7.42 -12.70
N PHE A 15 0.87 -7.06 -11.45
CA PHE A 15 2.14 -7.47 -10.83
C PHE A 15 2.28 -9.00 -10.85
N LYS A 16 1.23 -9.73 -10.44
CA LYS A 16 1.28 -11.20 -10.36
C LYS A 16 1.42 -11.83 -11.74
N ILE A 17 0.79 -11.23 -12.75
CA ILE A 17 0.93 -11.67 -14.14
C ILE A 17 2.39 -11.50 -14.59
N VAL A 18 2.99 -10.33 -14.35
CA VAL A 18 4.40 -10.08 -14.68
C VAL A 18 5.34 -11.03 -13.94
N GLU A 19 5.14 -11.23 -12.64
CA GLU A 19 5.93 -12.15 -11.82
C GLU A 19 5.86 -13.59 -12.36
N GLN A 20 4.66 -14.08 -12.69
CA GLN A 20 4.47 -15.41 -13.25
C GLN A 20 5.15 -15.55 -14.62
N LEU A 21 4.99 -14.57 -15.51
CA LEU A 21 5.62 -14.59 -16.83
C LEU A 21 7.15 -14.62 -16.71
N ILE A 22 7.75 -13.79 -15.85
CA ILE A 22 9.20 -13.83 -15.59
C ILE A 22 9.62 -15.19 -15.04
N GLY A 23 8.82 -15.77 -14.14
CA GLY A 23 9.09 -17.08 -13.54
C GLY A 23 9.10 -18.24 -14.54
N LEU A 24 8.41 -18.11 -15.68
CA LEU A 24 8.48 -19.09 -16.78
C LEU A 24 9.84 -19.09 -17.48
N PHE A 25 10.51 -17.93 -17.55
CA PHE A 25 11.78 -17.78 -18.25
C PHE A 25 13.00 -17.87 -17.31
N SER A 26 12.91 -17.29 -16.11
CA SER A 26 14.02 -17.28 -15.15
C SER A 26 13.56 -17.07 -13.70
N LYS A 27 13.74 -18.12 -12.89
CA LYS A 27 13.49 -18.06 -11.43
C LYS A 27 14.37 -17.02 -10.72
N HIS A 28 15.57 -16.74 -11.25
CA HIS A 28 16.48 -15.75 -10.66
C HIS A 28 15.97 -14.31 -10.83
N HIS A 29 15.21 -14.04 -11.90
CA HIS A 29 14.71 -12.70 -12.20
C HIS A 29 13.43 -12.34 -11.44
N ILE A 30 12.78 -13.30 -10.77
CA ILE A 30 11.57 -13.06 -9.97
C ILE A 30 11.80 -11.99 -8.90
N GLN A 31 12.98 -11.97 -8.26
CA GLN A 31 13.32 -10.96 -7.25
C GLN A 31 13.33 -9.51 -7.79
N PHE A 32 13.44 -9.36 -9.12
CA PHE A 32 13.43 -8.07 -9.81
C PHE A 32 12.07 -7.79 -10.49
N ALA A 33 11.05 -8.64 -10.30
CA ALA A 33 9.74 -8.52 -10.95
C ALA A 33 9.10 -7.14 -10.75
N VAL A 34 9.30 -6.53 -9.58
CA VAL A 34 8.81 -5.17 -9.27
C VAL A 34 9.30 -4.12 -10.26
N TYR A 35 10.54 -4.22 -10.76
CA TYR A 35 11.09 -3.27 -11.72
C TYR A 35 10.54 -3.47 -13.12
N TYR A 36 10.35 -4.72 -13.56
CA TYR A 36 9.70 -5.02 -14.83
C TYR A 36 8.23 -4.57 -14.82
N TRP A 37 7.55 -4.80 -13.70
CA TRP A 37 6.18 -4.32 -13.49
C TRP A 37 6.13 -2.80 -13.51
N GLY A 38 7.06 -2.12 -12.85
CA GLY A 38 7.13 -0.66 -12.88
C GLY A 38 7.39 -0.10 -14.27
N ALA A 39 8.31 -0.69 -15.03
CA ALA A 39 8.56 -0.31 -16.42
C ALA A 39 7.30 -0.49 -17.29
N LEU A 40 6.55 -1.57 -17.09
CA LEU A 40 5.28 -1.81 -17.76
C LEU A 40 4.24 -0.75 -17.39
N LEU A 41 4.08 -0.42 -16.10
CA LEU A 41 3.14 0.61 -15.65
C LEU A 41 3.46 1.98 -16.24
N VAL A 42 4.73 2.37 -16.25
CA VAL A 42 5.17 3.63 -16.87
C VAL A 42 4.92 3.63 -18.37
N ALA A 43 5.17 2.50 -19.06
CA ALA A 43 4.85 2.40 -20.48
C ALA A 43 3.34 2.55 -20.72
N VAL A 44 2.51 1.84 -19.95
CA VAL A 44 1.03 1.91 -20.05
C VAL A 44 0.51 3.32 -19.74
N SER A 45 1.07 4.01 -18.75
CA SER A 45 0.64 5.38 -18.39
C SER A 45 0.89 6.40 -19.49
N LEU A 46 1.80 6.13 -20.44
CA LEU A 46 1.99 7.00 -21.61
C LEU A 46 0.87 6.84 -22.66
N PHE A 47 0.15 5.72 -22.65
CA PHE A 47 -0.91 5.42 -23.62
C PHE A 47 -2.31 5.72 -23.09
N ILE A 48 -2.52 5.67 -21.78
CA ILE A 48 -3.81 6.01 -21.15
C ILE A 48 -3.91 7.53 -21.06
N LYS A 49 -4.82 8.14 -21.82
CA LYS A 49 -5.12 9.58 -21.71
C LYS A 49 -5.80 9.91 -20.39
N ASP A 50 -5.63 11.15 -19.93
CA ASP A 50 -6.31 11.70 -18.74
C ASP A 50 -6.06 10.88 -17.46
N ASN A 51 -4.85 10.33 -17.34
CA ASN A 51 -4.40 9.64 -16.13
C ASN A 51 -3.83 10.65 -15.11
N TYR A 52 -3.68 10.23 -13.86
CA TYR A 52 -3.22 11.11 -12.77
C TYR A 52 -1.70 11.05 -12.51
N VAL A 53 -0.95 10.27 -13.32
CA VAL A 53 0.47 9.95 -13.05
C VAL A 53 1.38 11.17 -13.21
N TYR A 54 1.11 12.01 -14.21
CA TYR A 54 1.99 13.13 -14.59
C TYR A 54 1.44 14.50 -14.21
N ASN A 55 0.28 14.55 -13.56
CA ASN A 55 -0.39 15.79 -13.20
C ASN A 55 0.24 16.40 -11.93
N LEU A 56 0.30 17.73 -11.90
CA LEU A 56 0.51 18.46 -10.66
C LEU A 56 -0.81 18.51 -9.88
N PRO A 57 -0.78 18.50 -8.54
CA PRO A 57 -2.01 18.48 -7.75
C PRO A 57 -2.78 19.79 -7.93
N HIS A 58 -3.98 19.69 -8.47
CA HIS A 58 -4.95 20.78 -8.48
C HIS A 58 -5.44 21.06 -7.05
N ASP A 59 -5.72 22.33 -6.74
CA ASP A 59 -6.31 22.78 -5.47
C ASP A 59 -5.68 22.18 -4.20
N PHE A 60 -4.36 22.00 -4.19
CA PHE A 60 -3.64 21.30 -3.11
C PHE A 60 -3.90 21.88 -1.71
N LEU A 61 -4.15 23.19 -1.61
CA LEU A 61 -4.44 23.86 -0.33
C LEU A 61 -5.75 23.35 0.29
N ALA A 62 -6.73 22.96 -0.52
CA ALA A 62 -8.02 22.44 -0.04
C ALA A 62 -7.87 21.08 0.63
N VAL A 63 -6.99 20.21 0.10
CA VAL A 63 -6.76 18.86 0.65
C VAL A 63 -5.63 18.80 1.67
N LEU A 64 -4.85 19.86 1.83
CA LEU A 64 -3.68 19.89 2.73
C LEU A 64 -4.02 19.55 4.20
N PRO A 65 -5.10 20.07 4.82
CA PRO A 65 -5.46 19.70 6.19
C PRO A 65 -5.73 18.20 6.34
N LEU A 66 -6.41 17.60 5.35
CA LEU A 66 -6.68 16.17 5.31
C LEU A 66 -5.36 15.38 5.16
N CYS A 67 -4.45 15.80 4.28
CA CYS A 67 -3.14 15.16 4.11
C CYS A 67 -2.32 15.17 5.41
N LEU A 68 -2.29 16.31 6.11
CA LEU A 68 -1.58 16.44 7.39
C LEU A 68 -2.19 15.55 8.47
N LEU A 69 -3.52 15.48 8.55
CA LEU A 69 -4.23 14.60 9.48
C LEU A 69 -3.95 13.11 9.18
N ILE A 70 -4.03 12.71 7.91
CA ILE A 70 -3.70 11.36 7.47
C ILE A 70 -2.25 11.04 7.84
N GLN A 71 -1.31 11.96 7.60
CA GLN A 71 0.09 11.76 7.87
C GLN A 71 0.38 11.59 9.37
N LEU A 72 -0.26 12.40 10.22
CA LEU A 72 -0.17 12.29 11.68
C LEU A 72 -0.68 10.95 12.17
N ILE A 73 -1.89 10.57 11.77
CA ILE A 73 -2.51 9.30 12.17
C ILE A 73 -1.66 8.14 11.66
N SER A 74 -1.25 8.17 10.38
CA SER A 74 -0.42 7.16 9.73
C SER A 74 0.88 6.92 10.49
N GLY A 75 1.56 7.98 10.93
CA GLY A 75 2.77 7.86 11.76
C GLY A 75 2.50 7.15 13.08
N LEU A 76 1.39 7.46 13.77
CA LEU A 76 1.03 6.86 15.06
C LEU A 76 0.65 5.37 14.94
N ILE A 77 -0.03 4.99 13.86
CA ILE A 77 -0.50 3.62 13.63
C ILE A 77 0.57 2.74 12.96
N ALA A 78 1.55 3.31 12.26
CA ALA A 78 2.62 2.58 11.57
C ALA A 78 3.39 1.63 12.51
N ARG A 79 3.55 1.98 13.80
CA ARG A 79 4.18 1.11 14.81
C ARG A 79 3.44 -0.21 15.05
N ARG A 80 2.16 -0.28 14.70
CA ARG A 80 1.29 -1.46 14.84
C ARG A 80 1.06 -2.21 13.52
N SER A 81 1.64 -1.71 12.42
CA SER A 81 1.44 -2.26 11.07
C SER A 81 1.86 -3.72 10.95
N GLY A 82 2.93 -4.13 11.63
CA GLY A 82 3.53 -5.45 11.50
C GLY A 82 4.64 -5.56 10.49
N TYR A 83 4.79 -4.57 9.61
CA TYR A 83 5.80 -4.61 8.56
C TYR A 83 7.21 -4.75 9.14
N SER A 84 8.00 -5.63 8.53
CA SER A 84 9.36 -5.91 8.97
C SER A 84 10.29 -6.23 7.81
N PRO A 85 10.54 -5.26 6.91
CA PRO A 85 11.48 -5.46 5.81
C PRO A 85 12.87 -5.84 6.36
N GLN A 86 13.54 -6.77 5.69
CA GLN A 86 14.86 -7.27 6.07
C GLN A 86 15.88 -7.08 4.95
N GLY A 87 17.02 -6.46 5.27
CA GLY A 87 18.07 -6.16 4.31
C GLY A 87 17.80 -4.91 3.47
N ARG A 88 18.87 -4.27 2.99
CA ARG A 88 18.80 -2.96 2.30
C ARG A 88 17.90 -3.00 1.07
N PHE A 89 18.02 -4.04 0.25
CA PHE A 89 17.23 -4.20 -0.98
C PHE A 89 15.72 -4.21 -0.70
N ASN A 90 15.26 -5.05 0.23
CA ASN A 90 13.84 -5.14 0.58
C ASN A 90 13.35 -3.88 1.29
N THR A 91 14.18 -3.25 2.12
CA THR A 91 13.83 -1.99 2.78
C THR A 91 13.63 -0.86 1.77
N ILE A 92 14.52 -0.71 0.78
CA ILE A 92 14.38 0.31 -0.27
C ILE A 92 13.13 0.03 -1.10
N ASN A 93 12.91 -1.21 -1.53
CA ASN A 93 11.73 -1.55 -2.30
C ASN A 93 10.44 -1.33 -1.52
N PHE A 94 10.41 -1.69 -0.24
CA PHE A 94 9.25 -1.46 0.63
C PHE A 94 8.96 0.03 0.84
N ILE A 95 9.99 0.87 1.07
CA ILE A 95 9.79 2.29 1.39
C ILE A 95 9.53 3.13 0.14
N ILE A 96 10.17 2.81 -0.99
CA ILE A 96 10.19 3.69 -2.16
C ILE A 96 9.53 3.01 -3.36
N THR A 97 10.07 1.89 -3.81
CA THR A 97 9.67 1.29 -5.10
C THR A 97 8.21 0.85 -5.10
N TYR A 98 7.78 0.07 -4.11
CA TYR A 98 6.38 -0.37 -4.01
C TYR A 98 5.42 0.81 -3.89
N PRO A 99 5.61 1.77 -2.96
CA PRO A 99 4.74 2.95 -2.89
C PRO A 99 4.59 3.70 -4.20
N ILE A 100 5.70 4.00 -4.89
CA ILE A 100 5.62 4.72 -6.18
C ILE A 100 4.81 3.92 -7.21
N LEU A 101 5.12 2.64 -7.38
CA LEU A 101 4.48 1.82 -8.41
C LEU A 101 3.02 1.47 -8.07
N GLU A 102 2.71 1.26 -6.80
CA GLU A 102 1.35 1.04 -6.32
C GLU A 102 0.50 2.31 -6.49
N GLU A 103 1.04 3.50 -6.21
CA GLU A 103 0.31 4.74 -6.48
C GLU A 103 0.09 4.97 -7.98
N ILE A 104 1.08 4.67 -8.84
CA ILE A 104 0.89 4.68 -10.31
C ILE A 104 -0.24 3.71 -10.70
N ALA A 105 -0.21 2.46 -10.25
CA ALA A 105 -1.19 1.46 -10.63
C ALA A 105 -2.61 1.82 -10.15
N PHE A 106 -2.76 2.11 -8.85
CA PHE A 106 -4.08 2.21 -8.24
C PHE A 106 -4.69 3.61 -8.34
N ARG A 107 -3.90 4.66 -8.11
CA ARG A 107 -4.40 6.06 -8.13
C ARG A 107 -4.12 6.74 -9.47
N GLY A 108 -2.98 6.41 -10.08
CA GLY A 108 -2.56 6.97 -11.36
C GLY A 108 -3.35 6.44 -12.55
N LEU A 109 -3.68 5.13 -12.56
CA LEU A 109 -4.28 4.45 -13.70
C LEU A 109 -5.66 3.87 -13.40
N ALA A 110 -5.79 3.00 -12.39
CA ALA A 110 -7.06 2.31 -12.13
C ALA A 110 -8.18 3.27 -11.69
N LEU A 111 -7.86 4.24 -10.83
CA LEU A 111 -8.81 5.24 -10.34
C LEU A 111 -9.41 6.09 -11.48
N PRO A 112 -8.63 6.80 -12.32
CA PRO A 112 -9.20 7.60 -13.41
C PRO A 112 -9.98 6.76 -14.43
N VAL A 113 -9.53 5.53 -14.74
CA VAL A 113 -10.28 4.60 -15.61
C VAL A 113 -11.69 4.34 -15.08
N LEU A 114 -11.85 4.19 -13.76
CA LEU A 114 -13.16 4.03 -13.13
C LEU A 114 -13.90 5.36 -13.02
N ALA A 115 -13.23 6.42 -12.57
CA ALA A 115 -13.85 7.72 -12.32
C ALA A 115 -14.43 8.38 -13.58
N HIS A 116 -13.86 8.13 -14.77
CA HIS A 116 -14.43 8.59 -16.04
C HIS A 116 -15.76 7.92 -16.41
N ASN A 117 -16.14 6.82 -15.75
CA ASN A 117 -17.45 6.24 -15.92
C ASN A 117 -18.44 6.90 -14.94
N GLU A 118 -19.48 7.56 -15.46
CA GLU A 118 -20.46 8.31 -14.66
C GLU A 118 -21.00 7.51 -13.45
N THR A 119 -21.27 6.21 -13.60
CA THR A 119 -21.78 5.37 -12.51
C THR A 119 -20.78 5.20 -11.37
N PHE A 120 -19.48 5.10 -11.68
CA PHE A 120 -18.44 4.89 -10.67
C PHE A 120 -17.85 6.20 -10.15
N GLY A 121 -17.73 7.20 -11.02
CA GLY A 121 -17.21 8.53 -10.70
C GLY A 121 -18.23 9.46 -10.05
N ALA A 122 -19.54 9.18 -10.19
CA ALA A 122 -20.56 9.92 -9.47
C ALA A 122 -20.24 9.92 -7.97
N LEU A 123 -20.15 11.13 -7.42
CA LEU A 123 -19.98 11.35 -5.99
C LEU A 123 -21.27 10.90 -5.30
N SER A 124 -21.28 9.69 -4.76
CA SER A 124 -22.37 9.16 -3.95
C SER A 124 -22.14 9.57 -2.50
N GLY A 125 -22.89 10.55 -2.02
CA GLY A 125 -22.62 11.19 -0.72
C GLY A 125 -22.96 10.32 0.49
N LEU A 126 -21.92 9.85 1.19
CA LEU A 126 -21.85 9.98 2.64
C LEU A 126 -21.02 11.24 2.90
N GLU A 127 -21.65 12.39 3.19
CA GLU A 127 -20.91 13.57 3.65
C GLU A 127 -20.29 13.24 5.01
N LEU A 128 -18.98 12.97 5.01
CA LEU A 128 -18.25 12.76 6.24
C LEU A 128 -17.79 14.11 6.79
N GLY A 129 -18.30 14.52 7.94
CA GLY A 129 -17.75 15.64 8.70
C GLY A 129 -18.07 17.04 8.15
N TYR A 130 -19.32 17.30 7.74
CA TYR A 130 -19.82 18.67 7.47
C TYR A 130 -18.94 19.48 6.48
N GLY A 131 -18.53 18.86 5.36
CA GLY A 131 -17.74 19.53 4.31
C GLY A 131 -16.22 19.55 4.53
N LEU A 132 -15.69 18.92 5.58
CA LEU A 132 -14.24 18.78 5.80
C LEU A 132 -13.61 17.61 5.03
N ILE A 133 -14.39 16.59 4.66
CA ILE A 133 -13.90 15.43 3.91
C ILE A 133 -14.62 15.40 2.56
N PRO A 134 -13.88 15.35 1.43
CA PRO A 134 -14.47 15.25 0.11
C PRO A 134 -15.38 14.03 -0.03
N GLN A 135 -16.36 14.11 -0.95
CA GLN A 135 -17.31 13.03 -1.15
C GLN A 135 -16.62 11.79 -1.74
N LEU A 136 -16.99 10.63 -1.21
CA LEU A 136 -16.40 9.36 -1.64
C LEU A 136 -17.11 8.83 -2.88
N SER A 137 -16.37 8.64 -3.98
CA SER A 137 -16.90 7.98 -5.17
C SER A 137 -16.82 6.45 -5.04
N LEU A 138 -17.66 5.76 -5.80
CA LEU A 138 -17.58 4.31 -5.90
C LEU A 138 -16.26 3.86 -6.54
N ALA A 139 -15.65 4.67 -7.42
CA ALA A 139 -14.33 4.44 -7.98
C ALA A 139 -13.24 4.38 -6.88
N VAL A 140 -13.25 5.29 -5.90
CA VAL A 140 -12.31 5.26 -4.77
C VAL A 140 -12.53 4.00 -3.92
N ILE A 141 -13.78 3.64 -3.63
CA ILE A 141 -14.09 2.43 -2.85
C ILE A 141 -13.56 1.18 -3.57
N ILE A 142 -13.86 1.03 -4.86
CA ILE A 142 -13.44 -0.12 -5.66
C ILE A 142 -11.92 -0.21 -5.70
N THR A 143 -11.22 0.90 -5.99
CA THR A 143 -9.75 0.90 -6.05
C THR A 143 -9.10 0.62 -4.69
N ALA A 144 -9.66 1.11 -3.59
CA ALA A 144 -9.20 0.80 -2.24
C ALA A 144 -9.36 -0.69 -1.90
N VAL A 145 -10.49 -1.29 -2.29
CA VAL A 145 -10.72 -2.74 -2.12
C VAL A 145 -9.75 -3.55 -2.98
N LEU A 146 -9.55 -3.18 -4.25
CA LEU A 146 -8.59 -3.83 -5.13
C LEU A 146 -7.16 -3.71 -4.59
N PHE A 147 -6.79 -2.56 -4.04
CA PHE A 147 -5.48 -2.35 -3.42
C PHE A 147 -5.28 -3.23 -2.19
N ALA A 148 -6.29 -3.33 -1.33
CA ALA A 148 -6.27 -4.25 -0.19
C ALA A 148 -6.14 -5.72 -0.65
N LEU A 149 -6.94 -6.15 -1.62
CA LEU A 149 -6.89 -7.53 -2.14
C LEU A 149 -5.57 -7.85 -2.85
N SER A 150 -4.93 -6.88 -3.49
CA SER A 150 -3.62 -7.06 -4.14
C SER A 150 -2.53 -7.51 -3.17
N HIS A 151 -2.67 -7.23 -1.86
CA HIS A 151 -1.72 -7.72 -0.86
C HIS A 151 -1.67 -9.25 -0.77
N LEU A 152 -2.73 -9.95 -1.17
CA LEU A 152 -2.74 -11.42 -1.25
C LEU A 152 -1.85 -11.95 -2.39
N GLN A 153 -1.37 -11.10 -3.29
CA GLN A 153 -0.38 -11.47 -4.30
C GLN A 153 1.02 -11.60 -3.70
N TYR A 154 1.29 -10.85 -2.63
CA TYR A 154 2.57 -10.83 -1.92
C TYR A 154 2.57 -11.72 -0.67
N TYR A 155 1.42 -11.85 0.00
CA TYR A 155 1.29 -12.51 1.30
C TYR A 155 0.26 -13.64 1.29
N LYS A 156 0.55 -14.72 2.00
CA LYS A 156 -0.44 -15.77 2.28
C LYS A 156 -1.51 -15.23 3.23
N LEU A 157 -2.75 -15.64 3.03
CA LEU A 157 -3.87 -15.25 3.89
C LEU A 157 -3.67 -15.77 5.32
N ASN A 158 -3.46 -14.85 6.26
CA ASN A 158 -3.37 -15.11 7.70
C ASN A 158 -3.73 -13.82 8.48
N ALA A 159 -3.70 -13.87 9.81
CA ALA A 159 -4.05 -12.72 10.65
C ALA A 159 -3.18 -11.48 10.38
N GLU A 160 -1.90 -11.67 10.06
CA GLU A 160 -0.99 -10.59 9.75
C GLU A 160 -1.27 -9.98 8.37
N SER A 161 -1.52 -10.80 7.35
CA SER A 161 -1.89 -10.29 6.02
C SER A 161 -3.24 -9.57 6.06
N ILE A 162 -4.22 -10.05 6.84
CA ILE A 162 -5.51 -9.35 7.05
C ILE A 162 -5.28 -7.96 7.64
N ARG A 163 -4.35 -7.85 8.61
CA ARG A 163 -3.96 -6.54 9.15
C ARG A 163 -3.35 -5.65 8.06
N PHE A 164 -2.44 -6.17 7.23
CA PHE A 164 -1.87 -5.40 6.11
C PHE A 164 -2.96 -4.93 5.14
N MET A 165 -3.90 -5.81 4.80
CA MET A 165 -5.05 -5.48 3.96
C MET A 165 -5.92 -4.38 4.59
N ALA A 166 -6.12 -4.39 5.91
CA ALA A 166 -6.86 -3.33 6.59
C ALA A 166 -6.15 -1.96 6.49
N PHE A 167 -4.83 -1.92 6.69
CA PHE A 167 -4.04 -0.70 6.46
C PHE A 167 -4.10 -0.25 5.00
N ALA A 168 -3.96 -1.19 4.06
CA ALA A 168 -4.05 -0.92 2.63
C ALA A 168 -5.44 -0.42 2.22
N LEU A 169 -6.52 -0.97 2.78
CA LEU A 169 -7.88 -0.49 2.55
C LEU A 169 -8.05 0.94 3.07
N SER A 170 -7.65 1.22 4.31
CA SER A 170 -7.75 2.56 4.89
C SER A 170 -6.91 3.58 4.11
N GLY A 171 -5.64 3.27 3.83
CA GLY A 171 -4.79 4.11 2.97
C GLY A 171 -5.34 4.23 1.55
N GLY A 172 -5.92 3.16 1.02
CA GLY A 172 -6.69 3.11 -0.22
C GLY A 172 -7.74 4.19 -0.32
N LEU A 173 -8.63 4.23 0.67
CA LEU A 173 -9.73 5.18 0.73
C LEU A 173 -9.22 6.63 0.82
N PHE A 174 -8.32 6.91 1.76
CA PHE A 174 -7.85 8.27 2.00
C PHE A 174 -6.95 8.80 0.87
N PHE A 175 -6.04 7.98 0.36
CA PHE A 175 -5.20 8.38 -0.77
C PHE A 175 -6.02 8.47 -2.06
N GLY A 176 -6.99 7.59 -2.26
CA GLY A 176 -7.90 7.66 -3.40
C GLY A 176 -8.73 8.95 -3.40
N LEU A 177 -9.22 9.39 -2.24
CA LEU A 177 -9.86 10.70 -2.08
C LEU A 177 -8.92 11.84 -2.49
N VAL A 178 -7.71 11.88 -1.92
CA VAL A 178 -6.73 12.94 -2.24
C VAL A 178 -6.38 12.93 -3.74
N ALA A 179 -6.14 11.76 -4.33
CA ALA A 179 -5.83 11.65 -5.75
C ALA A 179 -7.01 12.01 -6.66
N GLN A 180 -8.25 11.72 -6.26
CA GLN A 180 -9.43 12.11 -7.03
C GLN A 180 -9.64 13.62 -7.01
N GLU A 181 -9.52 14.26 -5.84
CA GLU A 181 -9.72 15.70 -5.71
C GLU A 181 -8.61 16.53 -6.37
N THR A 182 -7.37 16.04 -6.31
CA THR A 182 -6.21 16.76 -6.88
C THR A 182 -5.85 16.31 -8.29
N GLU A 183 -6.49 15.26 -8.79
CA GLU A 183 -6.18 14.57 -10.05
C GLU A 183 -4.69 14.21 -10.20
N SER A 184 -3.99 13.97 -9.08
CA SER A 184 -2.55 13.76 -9.02
C SER A 184 -2.16 12.71 -7.98
N ILE A 185 -1.15 11.90 -8.30
CA ILE A 185 -0.56 10.93 -7.36
C ILE A 185 0.58 11.51 -6.51
N LEU A 186 1.00 12.75 -6.74
CA LEU A 186 2.20 13.30 -6.11
C LEU A 186 2.10 13.29 -4.57
N LEU A 187 0.98 13.78 -4.03
CA LEU A 187 0.76 13.81 -2.58
C LEU A 187 0.60 12.41 -2.00
N THR A 188 -0.06 11.50 -2.73
CA THR A 188 -0.28 10.13 -2.26
C THR A 188 1.01 9.33 -2.22
N ILE A 189 1.91 9.51 -3.19
CA ILE A 189 3.27 8.94 -3.17
C ILE A 189 4.01 9.37 -1.90
N LEU A 190 4.02 10.67 -1.60
CA LEU A 190 4.74 11.20 -0.43
C LEU A 190 4.19 10.64 0.89
N MET A 191 2.85 10.61 1.03
CA MET A 191 2.20 10.03 2.21
C MET A 191 2.47 8.53 2.35
N HIS A 192 2.41 7.78 1.25
CA HIS A 192 2.64 6.34 1.23
C HIS A 192 4.10 6.01 1.58
N ILE A 193 5.06 6.69 0.96
CA ILE A 193 6.49 6.57 1.31
C ILE A 193 6.68 6.89 2.80
N SER A 194 6.05 7.95 3.31
CA SER A 194 6.20 8.33 4.71
C SER A 194 5.63 7.30 5.68
N PHE A 195 4.50 6.66 5.36
CA PHE A 195 3.94 5.57 6.16
C PHE A 195 4.88 4.36 6.18
N ASN A 196 5.37 3.92 5.01
CA ASN A 196 6.27 2.77 4.91
C ASN A 196 7.62 3.05 5.58
N ALA A 197 8.17 4.26 5.43
CA ALA A 197 9.38 4.68 6.12
C ALA A 197 9.21 4.61 7.65
N SER A 198 8.07 5.10 8.17
CA SER A 198 7.74 5.05 9.59
C SER A 198 7.60 3.61 10.09
N ALA A 199 6.90 2.75 9.33
CA ALA A 199 6.75 1.33 9.65
C ALA A 199 8.11 0.61 9.71
N ALA A 200 8.98 0.85 8.72
CA ALA A 200 10.33 0.29 8.69
C ALA A 200 11.18 0.78 9.88
N LEU A 201 11.11 2.07 10.22
CA LEU A 201 11.82 2.66 11.36
C LEU A 201 11.39 2.04 12.69
N TYR A 202 10.08 1.92 12.93
CA TYR A 202 9.57 1.29 14.15
C TYR A 202 9.97 -0.19 14.25
N SER A 203 9.95 -0.90 13.12
CA SER A 203 10.41 -2.29 13.05
C SER A 203 11.88 -2.44 13.43
N TYR A 204 12.73 -1.55 12.92
CA TYR A 204 14.16 -1.51 13.25
C TYR A 204 14.40 -1.22 14.73
N ASN A 205 13.71 -0.22 15.28
CA ASN A 205 13.85 0.15 16.69
C ASN A 205 13.40 -0.99 17.63
N LYS A 206 12.32 -1.69 17.31
CA LYS A 206 11.85 -2.85 18.09
C LYS A 206 12.88 -3.99 18.09
N LYS A 207 13.50 -4.29 16.94
CA LYS A 207 14.56 -5.31 16.83
C LYS A 207 15.81 -4.93 17.61
N LYS A 208 16.23 -3.66 17.53
CA LYS A 208 17.38 -3.14 18.28
C LYS A 208 17.18 -3.29 19.79
N LEU A 209 15.99 -2.91 20.29
CA LEU A 209 15.67 -3.05 21.72
C LEU A 209 15.68 -4.51 22.17
N ALA A 210 15.07 -5.42 21.39
CA ALA A 210 15.07 -6.85 21.71
C ALA A 210 16.50 -7.41 21.81
N LYS A 211 17.39 -7.03 20.88
CA LYS A 211 18.80 -7.42 20.90
C LYS A 211 19.54 -6.86 22.13
N GLN A 212 19.27 -5.62 22.51
CA GLN A 212 19.87 -5.02 23.71
C GLN A 212 19.43 -5.74 24.99
N VAL A 213 18.16 -6.10 25.11
CA VAL A 213 17.63 -6.88 26.26
C VAL A 213 18.28 -8.26 26.31
N GLU A 214 18.41 -8.95 25.18
CA GLU A 214 19.08 -10.25 25.11
C GLU A 214 20.55 -10.16 25.54
N THR A 215 21.28 -9.13 25.11
CA THR A 215 22.67 -8.89 25.53
C THR A 215 22.82 -8.44 26.98
N ALA A 216 21.79 -7.79 27.55
CA ALA A 216 21.80 -7.30 28.93
C ALA A 216 21.33 -8.36 29.95
N MET A 217 20.68 -9.43 29.49
CA MET A 217 20.22 -10.56 30.33
C MET A 217 20.76 -11.92 29.85
N PRO A 218 22.09 -12.11 29.70
CA PRO A 218 22.64 -13.38 29.22
C PRO A 218 22.44 -14.56 30.20
N SER A 219 22.13 -14.30 31.48
CA SER A 219 22.26 -15.29 32.57
C SER A 219 20.96 -15.99 33.03
N PHE A 220 19.85 -15.92 32.28
CA PHE A 220 18.61 -16.61 32.67
C PHE A 220 18.26 -17.85 31.81
N ARG A 221 19.12 -18.24 30.85
CA ARG A 221 18.87 -19.42 29.99
C ARG A 221 19.54 -20.71 30.44
N GLU A 222 20.48 -20.70 31.38
CA GLU A 222 21.15 -21.93 31.83
C GLU A 222 20.45 -22.66 33.00
N GLY A 223 19.31 -22.16 33.51
CA GLY A 223 18.65 -22.74 34.69
C GLY A 223 17.19 -23.20 34.52
N GLY A 224 16.61 -23.15 33.31
CA GLY A 224 15.15 -23.16 33.14
C GLY A 224 14.52 -24.30 32.32
N ASN A 225 15.26 -25.36 31.96
CA ASN A 225 14.73 -26.46 31.14
C ASN A 225 14.25 -27.66 31.96
N ARG A 226 13.38 -27.45 32.96
CA ARG A 226 12.79 -28.59 33.68
C ARG A 226 11.30 -28.52 34.01
N PHE A 227 10.54 -27.51 33.58
CA PHE A 227 9.15 -27.39 34.09
C PHE A 227 8.02 -27.00 33.13
N CYS A 228 8.21 -26.94 31.81
CA CYS A 228 7.10 -26.66 30.89
C CYS A 228 7.12 -27.55 29.65
N GLU A 229 7.10 -28.87 29.88
CA GLU A 229 6.83 -29.89 28.86
C GLU A 229 5.44 -30.53 29.07
N LYS A 230 4.48 -29.73 29.53
CA LYS A 230 3.08 -30.15 29.67
C LYS A 230 2.22 -29.14 28.92
N TYR A 231 1.35 -29.64 28.04
CA TYR A 231 0.45 -28.89 27.15
C TYR A 231 1.02 -28.51 25.78
N LYS A 232 1.43 -29.53 25.03
CA LYS A 232 1.09 -29.61 23.60
C LYS A 232 0.03 -30.70 23.50
N ASP A 233 -1.20 -30.29 23.24
CA ASP A 233 -2.31 -31.05 22.64
C ASP A 233 -3.58 -30.24 22.90
N TYR A 234 -3.95 -29.37 21.94
CA TYR A 234 -5.30 -28.98 21.51
C TYR A 234 -5.19 -28.08 20.27
#